data_AF-A0A3N0A0D3-F1
#
_entry.id   AF-A0A3N0A0D3-F1
#
_cell.length_a   1.000
_cell.length_b   1.000
_cell.length_c   1.000
_cell.angle_alpha   90.00
_cell.angle_beta   90.00
_cell.angle_gamma   90.00
#
_symmetry.space_group_name_H-M   'P 1'
#
loop_
_entity.id
_entity.type
_entity.pdbx_description
1 polymer ?
#
loop_
_entity_poly.entity_id
_entity_poly.type
_entity_poly.pdbx_seq_one_letter_code
_entity_poly.pdbx_strand_id
1 'polypeptide(L)'
;MFAGSGDSFAVAMLAECHSRGLVRAADPLELYKNPQITKSKDVYFVSVSGSTVSNILAAKKSRDTAITSDHSNKLALLSDNVIQVGAWPEITRLCQKKT
;
A
#
# COMPACT_ATOMS: atom_id res chain seq x y z
N MET A 1 10.57 -2.23 0.26
CA MET A 1 9.90 -2.72 -0.99
C MET A 1 8.53 -2.09 -1.06
N PHE A 2 7.99 -1.84 -2.25
CA PHE A 2 6.63 -1.35 -2.43
C PHE A 2 5.78 -2.42 -3.12
N ALA A 3 4.54 -2.58 -2.68
CA ALA A 3 3.60 -3.54 -3.25
C ALA A 3 2.20 -2.93 -3.33
N GLY A 4 1.44 -3.32 -4.35
CA GLY A 4 0.08 -2.85 -4.56
C GLY A 4 -0.57 -3.63 -5.71
N SER A 5 -1.82 -3.30 -6.04
CA SER A 5 -2.55 -3.91 -7.16
C SER A 5 -3.14 -2.82 -8.06
N GLY A 6 -3.18 -3.06 -9.38
CA GLY A 6 -3.64 -2.07 -10.37
C GLY A 6 -2.81 -0.78 -10.32
N ASP A 7 -3.47 0.37 -10.23
CA ASP A 7 -2.81 1.69 -10.13
C ASP A 7 -1.87 1.78 -8.92
N SER A 8 -2.20 1.08 -7.83
CA SER A 8 -1.31 1.04 -6.66
C SER A 8 -0.01 0.28 -6.96
N PHE A 9 -0.01 -0.67 -7.90
CA PHE A 9 1.21 -1.31 -8.39
C PHE A 9 2.01 -0.38 -9.32
N ALA A 10 1.34 0.39 -10.17
CA ALA A 10 2.00 1.41 -10.99
C ALA A 10 2.74 2.44 -10.12
N VAL A 11 2.14 2.86 -8.99
CA VAL A 11 2.80 3.70 -7.99
C VAL A 11 4.02 3.01 -7.35
N ALA A 12 3.93 1.70 -7.06
CA ALA A 12 5.09 0.94 -6.57
C ALA A 12 6.25 0.93 -7.58
N MET A 13 5.96 0.74 -8.87
CA MET A 13 6.96 0.81 -9.94
C MET A 13 7.55 2.22 -10.10
N LEU A 14 6.72 3.25 -9.95
CA LEU A 14 7.19 4.64 -9.93
C LEU A 14 8.17 4.88 -8.78
N ALA A 15 7.87 4.36 -7.58
CA ALA A 15 8.77 4.45 -6.44
C ALA A 15 10.10 3.74 -6.70
N GLU A 16 10.08 2.54 -7.31
CA GLU A 16 11.29 1.85 -7.75
C GLU A 16 12.11 2.70 -8.73
N CYS A 17 11.48 3.23 -9.79
CA CYS A 17 12.12 4.07 -10.79
C CYS A 17 12.73 5.33 -10.16
N HIS A 18 11.96 6.05 -9.33
CA HIS A 18 12.40 7.26 -8.65
C HIS A 18 13.59 6.99 -7.72
N SER A 19 13.57 5.85 -7.04
CA SER A 19 14.67 5.42 -6.17
C SER A 19 15.90 4.90 -6.91
N ARG A 20 15.88 4.83 -8.25
CA ARG A 20 16.92 4.21 -9.08
C ARG A 20 17.17 2.74 -8.69
N GLY A 21 16.12 2.02 -8.33
CA GLY A 21 16.19 0.59 -7.97
C GLY A 21 16.62 0.28 -6.54
N LEU A 22 16.78 1.30 -5.68
CA LEU A 22 17.04 1.08 -4.23
C LEU A 22 15.85 0.42 -3.54
N VAL A 23 14.62 0.76 -3.96
CA VAL A 23 13.43 0.02 -3.59
C VAL A 23 12.96 -0.80 -4.79
N ARG A 24 12.34 -1.94 -4.50
CA ARG A 24 11.74 -2.82 -5.52
C ARG A 24 10.23 -2.81 -5.41
N ALA A 25 9.57 -2.71 -6.56
CA ALA A 25 8.16 -3.01 -6.70
C ALA A 25 7.96 -4.53 -6.72
N ALA A 26 6.90 -5.02 -6.10
CA ALA A 26 6.57 -6.44 -6.11
C ALA A 26 5.06 -6.66 -6.12
N ASP A 27 4.65 -7.74 -6.79
CA ASP A 27 3.26 -8.17 -6.75
C ASP A 27 2.94 -8.72 -5.33
N PRO A 28 1.86 -8.25 -4.68
CA PRO A 28 1.51 -8.69 -3.33
C PRO A 28 1.26 -10.21 -3.23
N LEU A 29 0.73 -10.84 -4.28
CA LEU A 29 0.53 -12.29 -4.32
C LEU A 29 1.87 -13.04 -4.37
N GLU A 30 2.87 -12.49 -5.03
CA GLU A 30 4.23 -13.03 -5.04
C GLU A 30 4.84 -12.97 -3.64
N LEU A 31 4.70 -11.84 -2.94
CA LEU A 31 5.17 -11.68 -1.56
C LEU A 31 4.46 -12.64 -0.60
N TYR A 32 3.14 -12.85 -0.80
CA TYR A 32 2.36 -13.80 -0.01
C TYR A 32 2.80 -15.26 -0.20
N LYS A 33 3.09 -15.64 -1.46
CA LYS A 33 3.55 -16.98 -1.84
C LYS A 33 5.01 -17.24 -1.43
N ASN A 34 5.83 -16.19 -1.44
CA ASN A 34 7.27 -16.26 -1.18
C ASN A 34 7.66 -15.34 0.00
N PRO A 35 7.25 -15.66 1.25
CA PRO A 35 7.50 -14.81 2.41
C PRO A 35 9.01 -14.64 2.73
N GLN A 36 9.86 -15.48 2.14
CA GLN A 36 11.31 -15.32 2.26
C GLN A 36 11.81 -14.03 1.58
N ILE A 37 11.09 -13.50 0.59
CA ILE A 37 11.43 -12.26 -0.12
C ILE A 37 11.32 -11.05 0.81
N THR A 38 10.33 -11.06 1.70
CA THR A 38 10.05 -9.98 2.66
C THR A 38 10.83 -10.14 3.97
N LYS A 39 11.50 -11.29 4.18
CA LYS A 39 12.30 -11.55 5.38
C LYS A 39 13.37 -10.47 5.54
N SER A 40 13.31 -9.76 6.66
CA SER A 40 14.20 -8.65 7.03
C SER A 40 14.08 -7.37 6.18
N LYS A 41 12.98 -7.18 5.44
CA LYS A 41 12.73 -5.95 4.65
C LYS A 41 11.46 -5.25 5.12
N ASP A 42 11.46 -3.93 5.04
CA ASP A 42 10.24 -3.13 5.18
C ASP A 42 9.40 -3.20 3.91
N VAL A 43 8.13 -3.54 4.05
CA VAL A 43 7.19 -3.63 2.93
C VAL A 43 6.12 -2.55 3.05
N TYR A 44 6.00 -1.73 2.03
CA TYR A 44 5.01 -0.66 1.95
C TYR A 44 3.87 -1.12 1.04
N PHE A 45 2.69 -1.36 1.60
CA PHE A 45 1.51 -1.77 0.85
C PHE A 45 0.67 -0.56 0.47
N VAL A 46 0.66 -0.22 -0.81
CA VAL A 46 -0.16 0.86 -1.38
C VAL A 46 -1.56 0.30 -1.69
N SER A 47 -2.59 0.86 -1.06
CA SER A 47 -4.00 0.53 -1.30
C SER A 47 -4.93 1.64 -0.82
N VAL A 48 -5.58 2.36 -1.74
CA VAL A 48 -6.53 3.43 -1.39
C VAL A 48 -7.71 2.88 -0.57
N SER A 49 -8.31 1.76 -1.00
CA SER A 49 -9.47 1.15 -0.33
C SER A 49 -9.10 0.31 0.89
N GLY A 50 -7.83 -0.06 1.04
CA GLY A 50 -7.32 -0.97 2.06
C GLY A 50 -8.04 -2.32 2.16
N SER A 51 -8.73 -2.73 1.09
CA SER A 51 -9.57 -3.94 1.05
C SER A 51 -9.06 -5.00 0.08
N THR A 52 -7.95 -4.73 -0.61
CA THR A 52 -7.32 -5.66 -1.56
C THR A 52 -6.82 -6.91 -0.84
N VAL A 53 -7.40 -8.08 -1.15
CA VAL A 53 -7.14 -9.34 -0.44
C VAL A 53 -5.67 -9.74 -0.50
N SER A 54 -5.00 -9.61 -1.66
CA SER A 54 -3.60 -9.97 -1.80
C SER A 54 -2.67 -9.12 -0.92
N ASN A 55 -2.93 -7.81 -0.81
CA ASN A 55 -2.20 -6.92 0.11
C ASN A 55 -2.39 -7.35 1.56
N ILE A 56 -3.64 -7.58 1.97
CA ILE A 56 -3.97 -7.99 3.35
C ILE A 56 -3.27 -9.30 3.69
N LEU A 57 -3.30 -10.29 2.80
CA LEU A 57 -2.67 -11.59 3.04
C LEU A 57 -1.14 -11.51 3.10
N ALA A 58 -0.53 -10.67 2.27
CA ALA A 58 0.91 -10.46 2.27
C ALA A 58 1.39 -9.70 3.52
N ALA A 59 0.67 -8.64 3.92
CA ALA A 59 0.97 -7.83 5.09
C ALA A 59 1.08 -8.67 6.37
N LYS A 60 0.18 -9.65 6.57
CA LYS A 60 0.23 -10.60 7.69
C LYS A 60 1.55 -11.36 7.87
N LYS A 61 2.40 -11.40 6.85
CA LYS A 61 3.64 -12.20 6.81
C LYS A 61 4.89 -11.32 6.67
N SER A 62 4.79 -10.02 6.86
CA SER A 62 5.90 -9.08 6.68
C SER A 62 5.90 -8.01 7.77
N ARG A 63 7.05 -7.36 7.99
CA ARG A 63 7.10 -6.09 8.70
C ARG A 63 6.66 -5.00 7.74
N ASP A 64 5.56 -4.31 8.04
CA ASP A 64 4.85 -3.60 7.00
C ASP A 64 4.33 -2.21 7.37
N THR A 65 4.03 -1.44 6.33
CA THR A 65 3.42 -0.11 6.43
C THR A 65 2.32 0.01 5.39
N ALA A 66 1.08 0.26 5.84
CA ALA A 66 -0.04 0.56 4.96
C ALA A 66 0.05 2.00 4.45
N ILE A 67 -0.07 2.19 3.13
CA ILE A 67 -0.26 3.50 2.51
C ILE A 67 -1.68 3.53 1.95
N THR A 68 -2.58 4.24 2.63
CA THR A 68 -4.04 4.09 2.45
C THR A 68 -4.82 5.36 2.76
N SER A 69 -6.04 5.51 2.26
CA SER A 69 -6.84 6.72 2.48
C SER A 69 -7.50 6.84 3.86
N ASP A 70 -7.58 5.73 4.60
CA ASP A 70 -8.29 5.64 5.87
C ASP A 70 -7.53 4.75 6.86
N HIS A 71 -7.39 5.21 8.11
CA HIS A 71 -6.78 4.48 9.21
C HIS A 71 -7.67 3.35 9.77
N SER A 72 -8.96 3.35 9.45
CA SER A 72 -9.94 2.39 9.99
C SER A 72 -10.15 1.16 9.09
N ASN A 73 -9.53 1.10 7.92
CA ASN A 73 -9.75 0.01 6.99
C ASN A 73 -8.91 -1.25 7.31
N LYS A 74 -9.25 -2.36 6.64
CA LYS A 74 -8.71 -3.69 6.97
C LYS A 74 -7.19 -3.77 6.86
N LEU A 75 -6.60 -3.13 5.86
CA LEU A 75 -5.14 -3.09 5.71
C LEU A 75 -4.52 -2.23 6.83
N ALA A 76 -5.04 -1.03 7.08
CA ALA A 76 -4.52 -0.13 8.11
C ALA A 76 -4.53 -0.75 9.51
N LEU A 77 -5.63 -1.42 9.89
CA LEU A 77 -5.77 -2.05 11.20
C LEU A 77 -4.86 -3.28 11.38
N LEU A 78 -4.39 -3.87 10.29
CA LEU A 78 -3.55 -5.06 10.31
C LEU A 78 -2.05 -4.70 10.33
N SER A 79 -1.68 -3.63 9.65
CA SER A 79 -0.30 -3.22 9.42
C SER A 79 0.38 -2.67 10.67
N ASP A 80 1.70 -2.86 10.79
CA ASP A 80 2.48 -2.32 11.91
C ASP A 80 2.46 -0.78 11.96
N ASN A 81 2.45 -0.14 10.78
CA ASN A 81 2.43 1.30 10.64
C ASN A 81 1.45 1.73 9.53
N VAL A 82 0.97 2.98 9.59
CA VAL A 82 0.04 3.51 8.59
C VAL A 82 0.46 4.92 8.18
N ILE A 83 0.59 5.13 6.88
CA ILE A 83 0.72 6.43 6.23
C ILE A 83 -0.60 6.73 5.53
N GLN A 84 -1.35 7.72 6.03
CA GLN A 84 -2.60 8.11 5.40
C GLN A 84 -2.36 8.99 4.17
N VAL A 85 -2.94 8.60 3.04
CA VAL A 85 -2.93 9.35 1.78
C VAL A 85 -4.34 9.82 1.45
N GLY A 86 -4.57 11.11 1.66
CA GLY A 86 -5.84 11.75 1.40
C GLY A 86 -6.47 12.32 2.67
N ALA A 87 -6.42 13.64 2.78
CA ALA A 87 -7.56 14.47 2.45
C ALA A 87 -6.99 15.68 1.72
N TRP A 88 -7.29 15.86 0.44
CA TRP A 88 -7.16 17.18 -0.19
C TRP A 88 -8.43 17.92 0.20
N PRO A 89 -8.39 18.86 1.16
CA PRO A 89 -9.61 19.46 1.72
C PRO A 89 -10.48 20.12 0.64
N GLU A 90 -9.84 20.59 -0.43
CA GLU A 90 -10.47 21.29 -1.55
C GLU A 90 -11.27 20.35 -2.47
N ILE A 91 -10.77 19.14 -2.76
CA ILE A 91 -11.49 18.15 -3.59
C ILE A 91 -12.64 17.52 -2.80
N THR A 92 -12.44 17.24 -1.51
CA THR A 92 -13.51 16.70 -0.65
C THR A 92 -14.68 17.70 -0.53
N ARG A 93 -14.41 19.02 -0.43
CA ARG A 93 -15.44 20.07 -0.47
C ARG A 93 -16.18 20.15 -1.80
N LEU A 94 -15.49 19.96 -2.93
CA LEU A 94 -16.11 20.01 -4.26
C LEU A 94 -17.04 18.82 -4.51
N CYS A 95 -16.71 17.64 -3.98
CA CYS A 95 -17.58 16.47 -4.06
C CYS A 95 -18.79 16.57 -3.12
N GLN A 96 -18.67 17.22 -1.95
CA GLN A 96 -19.79 17.40 -1.01
C GLN A 96 -20.77 18.52 -1.37
N LYS A 97 -20.42 19.45 -2.28
CA LYS A 97 -21.29 20.54 -2.74
C LYS A 97 -22.24 20.17 -3.90
N LYS A 98 -22.27 18.91 -4.32
CA LYS A 98 -23.11 18.42 -5.44
C LYS A 98 -24.41 17.72 -5.02
N THR A 99 -24.82 17.85 -3.77
CA THR A 99 -26.12 17.40 -3.22
C THR A 99 -26.83 18.58 -2.60
#